data_AF-X1EVC0-F1
#
_entry.id   AF-X1EVC0-F1
#
_cell.length_a   1.000
_cell.length_b   1.000
_cell.length_c   1.000
_cell.angle_alpha   90.00
_cell.angle_beta   90.00
_cell.angle_gamma   90.00
#
_symmetry.space_group_name_H-M   'P 1'
#
loop_
_entity.id
_entity.type
_entity.pdbx_description
1 polymer ?
#
loop_
_entity_poly.entity_id
_entity_poly.type
_entity_poly.pdbx_seq_one_letter_code
_entity_poly.pdbx_strand_id
1 'polypeptide(L)'
;MESLDVKITDMEPKTRQLNVWSCYRGNLEDIADSDTYTIKLGIIKREEYNFEEVVKNLDENKISCEKLSEDGDITYVILAYHNQYKKGAEEYLASISFEEAEITGYRGTIEGNLAKIKKIIDFNRNRKKRLLAEIRKISSQYEEALTVYLDYIENNLEIEQAIESGFSTDSVSFHTAWVKKEDKKK
;
A
#
# COMPACT_ATOMS: atom_id res chain seq x y z
N MET A 1 -14.35 0.86 3.75
CA MET A 1 -13.27 1.60 4.45
C MET A 1 -11.94 0.88 4.33
N GLU A 2 -11.94 -0.44 4.51
CA GLU A 2 -10.81 -1.34 4.27
C GLU A 2 -10.10 -1.07 2.93
N SER A 3 -10.86 -0.84 1.84
CA SER A 3 -10.30 -0.54 0.52
C SER A 3 -9.55 0.80 0.41
N LEU A 4 -9.77 1.76 1.32
CA LEU A 4 -9.02 3.03 1.34
C LEU A 4 -7.77 2.90 2.20
N ASP A 5 -7.82 2.13 3.28
CA ASP A 5 -6.66 1.87 4.12
C ASP A 5 -5.64 1.01 3.37
N VAL A 6 -6.08 -0.05 2.69
CA VAL A 6 -5.21 -0.86 1.81
C VAL A 6 -4.51 0.03 0.77
N LYS A 7 -5.24 0.94 0.11
CA LYS A 7 -4.65 1.88 -0.85
C LYS A 7 -3.62 2.84 -0.26
N ILE A 8 -3.73 3.20 1.02
CA ILE A 8 -2.74 4.05 1.69
C ILE A 8 -1.51 3.19 2.03
N THR A 9 -1.73 2.02 2.62
CA THR A 9 -0.66 1.09 3.01
C THR A 9 0.16 0.64 1.80
N ASP A 10 -0.48 0.39 0.64
CA ASP A 10 0.20 0.00 -0.61
C ASP A 10 1.10 1.11 -1.19
N MET A 11 0.88 2.37 -0.81
CA MET A 11 1.63 3.51 -1.31
C MET A 11 2.85 3.85 -0.44
N GLU A 12 2.91 3.36 0.81
CA GLU A 12 4.04 3.59 1.71
C GLU A 12 5.33 2.89 1.23
N PRO A 13 5.32 1.61 0.81
CA PRO A 13 6.50 0.96 0.25
C PRO A 13 7.05 1.69 -0.98
N LYS A 14 6.17 2.14 -1.88
CA LYS A 14 6.55 2.92 -3.08
C LYS A 14 7.24 4.23 -2.72
N THR A 15 6.77 4.89 -1.66
CA THR A 15 7.38 6.12 -1.15
C THR A 15 8.77 5.84 -0.58
N ARG A 16 8.93 4.77 0.21
CA ARG A 16 10.23 4.38 0.77
C ARG A 16 11.23 4.04 -0.33
N GLN A 17 10.82 3.24 -1.31
CA GLN A 17 11.64 2.85 -2.47
C GLN A 17 12.13 4.07 -3.26
N LEU A 18 11.25 5.04 -3.56
CA LEU A 18 11.65 6.26 -4.26
C LEU A 18 12.53 7.20 -3.41
N ASN A 19 12.28 7.27 -2.10
CA ASN A 19 13.04 8.14 -1.19
C ASN A 19 14.52 7.77 -1.10
N VAL A 20 14.85 6.47 -1.24
CA VAL A 20 16.24 5.98 -1.33
C VAL A 20 17.03 6.73 -2.41
N TRP A 21 16.35 7.08 -3.51
CA TRP A 21 16.96 7.74 -4.67
C TRP A 21 16.83 9.26 -4.64
N SER A 22 16.41 9.87 -3.53
CA SER A 22 16.21 11.33 -3.42
C SER A 22 17.44 12.18 -3.75
N CYS A 23 18.65 11.60 -3.75
CA CYS A 23 19.87 12.26 -4.20
C CYS A 23 19.93 12.49 -5.72
N TYR A 24 19.20 11.70 -6.53
CA TYR A 24 19.16 11.83 -7.98
C TYR A 24 18.15 12.91 -8.41
N ARG A 25 18.62 13.86 -9.24
CA ARG A 25 17.83 15.03 -9.69
C ARG A 25 17.41 14.99 -11.17
N GLY A 26 17.89 14.00 -11.93
CA GLY A 26 17.55 13.86 -13.34
C GLY A 26 16.14 13.30 -13.57
N ASN A 27 15.76 13.16 -14.85
CA ASN A 27 14.53 12.48 -15.20
C ASN A 27 14.76 10.97 -15.22
N LEU A 28 13.82 10.20 -14.67
CA LEU A 28 13.93 8.75 -14.63
C LEU A 28 13.88 8.11 -16.03
N GLU A 29 13.30 8.81 -17.01
CA GLU A 29 13.33 8.39 -18.42
C GLU A 29 14.73 8.40 -19.04
N ASP A 30 15.65 9.19 -18.49
CA ASP A 30 17.04 9.24 -18.97
C ASP A 30 17.81 8.00 -18.53
N ILE A 31 17.31 7.26 -17.54
CA ILE A 31 17.87 5.97 -17.08
C ILE A 31 17.22 4.88 -17.93
N ALA A 32 17.85 4.60 -19.07
CA ALA A 32 17.33 3.64 -20.03
C ALA A 32 18.43 2.89 -20.78
N ASP A 33 18.04 1.73 -21.30
CA ASP A 33 18.75 1.01 -22.36
C ASP A 33 18.33 1.62 -23.70
N SER A 34 19.17 2.48 -24.26
CA SER A 34 19.03 2.99 -25.64
C SER A 34 19.78 2.09 -26.62
N ASP A 35 19.69 2.37 -27.93
CA ASP A 35 20.44 1.60 -28.94
C ASP A 35 21.96 1.77 -28.82
N THR A 36 22.42 2.95 -28.39
CA THR A 36 23.84 3.32 -28.34
C THR A 36 24.45 3.20 -26.95
N TYR A 37 23.69 3.55 -25.91
CA TYR A 37 24.17 3.61 -24.53
C TYR A 37 23.17 2.98 -23.57
N THR A 38 23.70 2.40 -22.51
CA THR A 38 22.94 1.99 -21.33
C THR A 38 23.30 2.92 -20.18
N ILE A 39 22.28 3.46 -19.52
CA ILE A 39 22.42 4.25 -18.29
C ILE A 39 21.73 3.48 -17.16
N LYS A 40 22.46 3.26 -16.06
CA LYS A 40 21.96 2.57 -14.86
C LYS A 40 22.11 3.44 -13.64
N LEU A 41 21.09 3.45 -12.79
CA LEU A 41 21.14 4.01 -11.46
C LEU A 41 21.25 2.85 -10.47
N GLY A 42 22.09 2.96 -9.44
CA GLY A 42 22.27 1.88 -8.49
C GLY A 42 23.07 2.27 -7.26
N ILE A 43 23.27 1.29 -6.39
CA ILE A 43 24.14 1.40 -5.22
C ILE A 43 25.30 0.43 -5.33
N ILE A 44 26.44 0.82 -4.75
CA ILE A 44 27.62 -0.04 -4.56
C ILE A 44 27.89 -0.12 -3.06
N LYS A 45 27.93 -1.35 -2.53
CA LYS A 45 28.27 -1.61 -1.12
C LYS A 45 29.80 -1.66 -0.95
N ARG A 46 30.33 -0.89 0.00
CA ARG A 46 31.76 -0.74 0.30
C ARG A 46 32.31 -1.74 1.28
N GLU A 47 31.47 -2.53 1.94
CA GLU A 47 31.90 -3.54 2.93
C GLU A 47 32.97 -4.49 2.35
N GLU A 48 32.99 -4.68 1.03
CA GLU A 48 33.92 -5.57 0.32
C GLU A 48 35.01 -4.84 -0.49
N TYR A 49 34.89 -3.52 -0.77
CA TYR A 49 35.74 -2.83 -1.76
C TYR A 49 36.05 -1.36 -1.43
N ASN A 50 37.27 -0.92 -1.74
CA ASN A 50 37.60 0.51 -1.78
C ASN A 50 36.95 1.17 -3.01
N PHE A 51 36.09 2.17 -2.79
CA PHE A 51 35.35 2.83 -3.87
C PHE A 51 36.26 3.48 -4.93
N GLU A 52 37.42 3.99 -4.53
CA GLU A 52 38.39 4.56 -5.49
C GLU A 52 38.95 3.51 -6.45
N GLU A 53 39.12 2.28 -5.96
CA GLU A 53 39.56 1.14 -6.77
C GLU A 53 38.44 0.68 -7.71
N VAL A 54 37.20 0.64 -7.22
CA VAL A 54 36.02 0.36 -8.05
C VAL A 54 35.87 1.38 -9.17
N VAL A 55 36.05 2.67 -8.91
CA VAL A 55 35.97 3.73 -9.94
C VAL A 55 37.05 3.56 -11.01
N LYS A 56 38.29 3.20 -10.62
CA LYS A 56 39.36 2.91 -11.59
C LYS A 56 39.01 1.72 -12.48
N ASN A 57 38.55 0.63 -11.87
CA ASN A 57 38.16 -0.57 -12.60
C ASN A 57 36.94 -0.32 -13.52
N LEU A 58 36.01 0.54 -13.12
CA LEU A 58 34.89 0.97 -13.98
C LEU A 58 35.40 1.70 -15.24
N ASP A 59 36.36 2.61 -15.08
CA ASP A 59 36.97 3.36 -16.22
C ASP A 59 37.76 2.43 -17.16
N GLU A 60 38.50 1.46 -16.61
CA GLU A 60 39.18 0.42 -17.39
C GLU A 60 38.20 -0.40 -18.24
N ASN A 61 37.01 -0.71 -17.68
CA ASN A 61 35.91 -1.40 -18.36
C ASN A 61 35.01 -0.48 -19.22
N LYS A 62 35.42 0.78 -19.46
CA LYS A 62 34.69 1.75 -20.28
C LYS A 62 33.30 2.11 -19.74
N ILE A 63 33.15 2.09 -18.41
CA ILE A 63 31.96 2.53 -17.70
C ILE A 63 32.24 3.90 -17.06
N SER A 64 31.51 4.92 -17.50
CA SER A 64 31.49 6.21 -16.81
C SER A 64 30.66 6.09 -15.53
N CYS A 65 31.19 6.60 -14.43
CA CYS A 65 30.56 6.56 -13.12
C CYS A 65 30.54 7.95 -12.50
N GLU A 66 29.38 8.36 -12.00
CA GLU A 66 29.22 9.57 -11.19
C GLU A 66 28.62 9.19 -9.83
N LYS A 67 29.28 9.65 -8.77
CA LYS A 67 28.83 9.49 -7.39
C LYS A 67 27.80 10.57 -7.07
N LEU A 68 26.61 10.14 -6.64
CA LEU A 68 25.50 11.02 -6.28
C LEU A 68 25.50 11.35 -4.78
N SER A 69 25.71 10.34 -3.94
CA SER A 69 25.69 10.45 -2.47
C SER A 69 26.42 9.28 -1.82
N GLU A 70 26.69 9.40 -0.53
CA GLU A 70 27.27 8.36 0.32
C GLU A 70 26.53 8.32 1.66
N ASP A 71 26.18 7.12 2.10
CA ASP A 71 25.56 6.87 3.40
C ASP A 71 26.16 5.60 4.02
N GLY A 72 27.04 5.77 4.99
CA GLY A 72 27.81 4.67 5.59
C GLY A 72 28.57 3.87 4.53
N ASP A 73 28.32 2.55 4.50
CA ASP A 73 28.95 1.63 3.55
C ASP A 73 28.24 1.57 2.20
N ILE A 74 27.29 2.46 1.92
CA ILE A 74 26.53 2.49 0.66
C ILE A 74 26.91 3.75 -0.13
N THR A 75 27.33 3.55 -1.38
CA THR A 75 27.54 4.66 -2.33
C THR A 75 26.49 4.63 -3.42
N TYR A 76 25.78 5.74 -3.59
CA TYR A 76 24.78 5.93 -4.64
C TYR A 76 25.46 6.44 -5.90
N VAL A 77 25.24 5.75 -7.02
CA VAL A 77 25.95 6.02 -8.27
C VAL A 77 25.00 6.01 -9.47
N ILE A 78 25.36 6.79 -10.49
CA ILE A 78 24.85 6.64 -11.84
C ILE A 78 25.99 6.18 -12.75
N LEU A 79 25.70 5.17 -13.56
CA LEU A 79 26.65 4.52 -14.46
C LEU A 79 26.16 4.68 -15.90
N ALA A 80 27.08 4.88 -16.83
CA ALA A 80 26.78 4.93 -18.24
C ALA A 80 27.87 4.22 -19.05
N TYR A 81 27.49 3.41 -20.02
CA TYR A 81 28.42 2.75 -20.94
C TYR A 81 27.83 2.61 -22.34
N HIS A 82 28.70 2.56 -23.35
CA HIS A 82 28.30 2.31 -24.73
C HIS A 82 27.99 0.83 -24.93
N ASN A 83 26.93 0.50 -25.66
CA ASN A 83 26.44 -0.88 -25.82
C ASN A 83 27.44 -1.83 -26.49
N GLN A 84 28.42 -1.29 -27.22
CA GLN A 84 29.55 -2.07 -27.75
C GLN A 84 30.38 -2.78 -26.66
N TYR A 85 30.35 -2.27 -25.42
CA TYR A 85 31.02 -2.83 -24.26
C TYR A 85 30.07 -3.51 -23.27
N LYS A 86 28.78 -3.66 -23.62
CA LYS A 86 27.72 -4.13 -22.70
C LYS A 86 28.09 -5.43 -22.00
N LYS A 87 28.59 -6.42 -22.73
CA LYS A 87 28.94 -7.73 -22.16
C LYS A 87 30.01 -7.62 -21.06
N GLY A 88 31.12 -6.92 -21.34
CA GLY A 88 32.19 -6.72 -20.36
C GLY A 88 31.74 -5.84 -19.18
N ALA A 89 30.93 -4.82 -19.46
CA ALA A 89 30.39 -3.96 -18.43
C ALA A 89 29.46 -4.72 -17.47
N GLU A 90 28.54 -5.53 -17.99
CA GLU A 90 27.62 -6.34 -17.17
C GLU A 90 28.34 -7.46 -16.40
N GLU A 91 29.35 -8.11 -17.00
CA GLU A 91 30.20 -9.08 -16.31
C GLU A 91 30.94 -8.43 -15.13
N TYR A 92 31.47 -7.23 -15.31
CA TYR A 92 32.12 -6.49 -14.23
C TYR A 92 31.13 -6.05 -13.16
N LEU A 93 29.98 -5.49 -13.54
CA LEU A 93 28.93 -5.09 -12.59
C LEU A 93 28.39 -6.27 -11.79
N ALA A 94 28.32 -7.46 -12.38
CA ALA A 94 27.96 -8.69 -11.68
C ALA A 94 29.07 -9.21 -10.75
N SER A 95 30.32 -8.85 -10.99
CA SER A 95 31.47 -9.23 -10.15
C SER A 95 31.63 -8.36 -8.90
N ILE A 96 30.97 -7.19 -8.87
CA ILE A 96 30.95 -6.29 -7.73
C ILE A 96 29.58 -6.31 -7.04
N SER A 97 29.52 -5.82 -5.81
CA SER A 97 28.28 -5.66 -5.04
C SER A 97 27.45 -4.47 -5.51
N PHE A 98 27.11 -4.43 -6.80
CA PHE A 98 26.23 -3.44 -7.43
C PHE A 98 24.77 -3.91 -7.42
N GLU A 99 23.88 -3.06 -6.93
CA GLU A 99 22.42 -3.29 -6.95
C GLU A 99 21.73 -2.19 -7.76
N GLU A 100 21.02 -2.60 -8.81
CA GLU A 100 20.32 -1.68 -9.71
C GLU A 100 19.05 -1.12 -9.07
N ALA A 101 18.75 0.15 -9.36
CA ALA A 101 17.57 0.84 -8.87
C ALA A 101 16.30 0.29 -9.53
N GLU A 102 15.35 -0.18 -8.72
CA GLU A 102 14.02 -0.56 -9.18
C GLU A 102 13.14 0.69 -9.42
N ILE A 103 13.36 1.38 -10.54
CA ILE A 103 12.62 2.60 -10.94
C ILE A 103 11.67 2.37 -12.12
N THR A 104 11.45 1.13 -12.51
CA THR A 104 10.56 0.76 -13.62
C THR A 104 9.12 1.23 -13.38
N GLY A 105 8.56 1.92 -14.38
CA GLY A 105 7.19 2.44 -14.34
C GLY A 105 7.03 3.85 -13.78
N TYR A 106 8.10 4.47 -13.27
CA TYR A 106 8.09 5.89 -12.90
C TYR A 106 8.53 6.79 -14.06
N ARG A 107 8.06 8.04 -14.03
CA ARG A 107 8.32 9.06 -15.07
C ARG A 107 8.52 10.44 -14.45
N GLY A 108 9.39 11.26 -15.04
CA GLY A 108 9.84 12.55 -14.54
C GLY A 108 10.82 12.41 -13.38
N THR A 109 10.79 13.37 -12.46
CA THR A 109 11.71 13.40 -11.32
C THR A 109 11.19 12.59 -10.13
N ILE A 110 12.10 12.17 -9.26
CA ILE A 110 11.77 11.48 -8.00
C ILE A 110 10.90 12.36 -7.11
N GLU A 111 11.27 13.64 -6.95
CA GLU A 111 10.46 14.62 -6.20
C GLU A 111 9.03 14.74 -6.76
N GLY A 112 8.90 14.76 -8.09
CA GLY A 112 7.60 14.83 -8.75
C GLY A 112 6.73 13.60 -8.45
N ASN A 113 7.33 12.40 -8.45
CA ASN A 113 6.62 11.16 -8.10
C ASN A 113 6.24 11.11 -6.62
N LEU A 114 7.15 11.47 -5.72
CA LEU A 114 6.87 11.56 -4.28
C LEU A 114 5.74 12.55 -3.99
N ALA A 115 5.74 13.71 -4.65
CA ALA A 115 4.67 14.70 -4.51
C ALA A 115 3.31 14.16 -5.00
N LYS A 116 3.27 13.40 -6.10
CA LYS A 116 2.05 12.75 -6.60
C LYS A 116 1.54 11.72 -5.60
N ILE A 117 2.40 10.84 -5.10
CA ILE A 117 2.02 9.82 -4.11
C ILE A 117 1.48 10.47 -2.84
N LYS A 118 2.16 11.51 -2.33
CA LYS A 118 1.70 12.26 -1.15
C LYS A 118 0.31 12.87 -1.35
N LYS A 119 0.05 13.50 -2.51
CA LYS A 119 -1.28 14.03 -2.85
C LYS A 119 -2.37 12.95 -2.85
N ILE A 120 -2.06 11.75 -3.36
CA ILE A 120 -2.99 10.61 -3.37
C ILE A 120 -3.27 10.14 -1.94
N ILE A 121 -2.24 10.00 -1.10
CA ILE A 121 -2.38 9.62 0.32
C ILE A 121 -3.27 10.63 1.05
N ASP A 122 -2.97 11.92 0.92
CA ASP A 122 -3.72 12.98 1.58
C ASP A 122 -5.19 13.03 1.12
N PHE A 123 -5.42 12.85 -0.18
CA PHE A 123 -6.78 12.74 -0.73
C PHE A 123 -7.55 11.57 -0.11
N ASN A 124 -6.95 10.38 -0.06
CA ASN A 124 -7.60 9.19 0.50
C ASN A 124 -7.86 9.33 2.01
N ARG A 125 -6.92 9.91 2.76
CA ARG A 125 -7.10 10.21 4.20
C ARG A 125 -8.25 11.18 4.43
N ASN A 126 -8.32 12.25 3.64
CA ASN A 126 -9.41 13.23 3.75
C ASN A 126 -10.76 12.63 3.36
N ARG A 127 -10.80 11.80 2.31
CA ARG A 127 -12.00 11.06 1.93
C ARG A 127 -12.48 10.12 3.03
N LYS A 128 -11.57 9.36 3.66
CA LYS A 128 -11.90 8.48 4.80
C LYS A 128 -12.52 9.28 5.95
N LYS A 129 -11.89 10.41 6.34
CA LYS A 129 -12.41 11.28 7.40
C LYS A 129 -13.83 11.78 7.10
N ARG A 130 -14.10 12.21 5.87
CA ARG A 130 -15.44 12.65 5.45
C ARG A 130 -16.48 11.53 5.55
N LEU A 131 -16.17 10.37 4.99
CA LEU A 131 -17.08 9.22 5.04
C LEU A 131 -17.38 8.77 6.47
N LEU A 132 -16.38 8.77 7.36
CA LEU A 132 -16.58 8.48 8.78
C LEU A 132 -17.50 9.50 9.47
N ALA A 133 -17.36 10.79 9.14
CA ALA A 133 -18.22 11.83 9.68
C ALA A 133 -19.67 11.67 9.19
N GLU A 134 -19.87 11.34 7.90
CA GLU A 134 -21.18 11.05 7.33
C GLU A 134 -21.83 9.82 7.97
N ILE A 135 -21.08 8.71 8.13
CA ILE A 135 -21.57 7.50 8.81
C ILE A 135 -22.02 7.84 10.23
N ARG A 136 -21.20 8.56 11.01
CA ARG A 136 -21.57 8.96 12.37
C ARG A 136 -22.83 9.82 12.41
N LYS A 137 -22.98 10.73 11.45
CA LYS A 137 -24.18 11.57 11.34
C LYS A 137 -25.42 10.72 11.06
N ILE A 138 -25.34 9.79 10.11
CA ILE A 138 -26.44 8.89 9.76
C ILE A 138 -26.78 7.98 10.95
N SER A 139 -25.78 7.35 11.58
CA SER A 139 -25.99 6.53 12.76
C SER A 139 -26.70 7.32 13.86
N SER A 140 -26.18 8.49 14.24
CA SER A 140 -26.83 9.33 15.25
C SER A 140 -28.25 9.77 14.89
N GLN A 141 -28.59 9.88 13.61
CA GLN A 141 -29.91 10.33 13.17
C GLN A 141 -30.95 9.21 13.17
N TYR A 142 -30.54 7.96 12.90
CA TYR A 142 -31.46 6.86 12.61
C TYR A 142 -31.33 5.66 13.56
N GLU A 143 -30.30 5.60 14.40
CA GLU A 143 -30.03 4.47 15.28
C GLU A 143 -31.23 4.15 16.18
N GLU A 144 -31.78 5.13 16.89
CA GLU A 144 -32.93 4.93 17.77
C GLU A 144 -34.16 4.39 17.02
N ALA A 145 -34.49 4.99 15.88
CA ALA A 145 -35.63 4.54 15.08
C ALA A 145 -35.42 3.11 14.56
N LEU A 146 -34.21 2.79 14.09
CA LEU A 146 -33.86 1.46 13.60
C LEU A 146 -33.90 0.42 14.74
N THR A 147 -33.45 0.77 15.94
CA THR A 147 -33.56 -0.10 17.13
C THR A 147 -35.02 -0.39 17.47
N VAL A 148 -35.88 0.64 17.50
CA VAL A 148 -37.32 0.43 17.77
C VAL A 148 -37.96 -0.48 16.71
N TYR A 149 -37.63 -0.29 15.43
CA TYR A 149 -38.14 -1.17 14.38
C TYR A 149 -37.61 -2.59 14.51
N LEU A 150 -36.33 -2.76 14.87
CA LEU A 150 -35.72 -4.07 15.10
C LEU A 150 -36.45 -4.80 16.24
N ASP A 151 -36.59 -4.15 17.39
CA ASP A 151 -37.28 -4.71 18.57
C ASP A 151 -38.72 -5.10 18.23
N TYR A 152 -39.43 -4.28 17.45
CA TYR A 152 -40.79 -4.58 17.01
C TYR A 152 -40.84 -5.84 16.12
N ILE A 153 -39.93 -5.96 15.17
CA ILE A 153 -39.88 -7.11 14.26
C ILE A 153 -39.48 -8.38 15.03
N GLU A 154 -38.49 -8.30 15.91
CA GLU A 154 -38.05 -9.43 16.75
C GLU A 154 -39.18 -9.93 17.65
N ASN A 155 -39.90 -9.03 18.32
CA ASN A 155 -41.06 -9.41 19.15
C ASN A 155 -42.16 -10.09 18.34
N ASN A 156 -42.47 -9.58 17.14
CA ASN A 156 -43.50 -10.20 16.30
C ASN A 156 -43.05 -11.58 15.80
N LEU A 157 -41.77 -11.74 15.45
CA LEU A 157 -41.22 -13.03 15.06
C LEU A 157 -41.32 -14.05 16.21
N GLU A 158 -41.00 -13.63 17.44
CA GLU A 158 -41.18 -14.48 18.63
C GLU A 158 -42.64 -14.89 18.83
N ILE A 159 -43.58 -13.96 18.65
CA ILE A 159 -45.02 -14.25 18.73
C ILE A 159 -45.44 -15.25 17.64
N GLU A 160 -45.03 -15.04 16.40
CA GLU A 160 -45.35 -15.96 15.29
C GLU A 160 -44.80 -17.37 15.56
N GLN A 161 -43.54 -17.48 16.00
CA GLN A 161 -42.93 -18.76 16.38
C GLN A 161 -43.65 -19.43 17.55
N ALA A 162 -44.10 -18.66 18.55
CA ALA A 162 -44.90 -19.16 19.66
C ALA A 162 -46.29 -19.65 19.21
N ILE A 163 -46.88 -19.01 18.20
CA ILE A 163 -48.15 -19.44 17.61
C ILE A 163 -47.96 -20.73 16.80
N GLU A 164 -46.94 -20.79 15.94
CA GLU A 164 -46.67 -21.95 15.07
C GLU A 164 -46.25 -23.21 15.85
N SER A 165 -45.61 -23.04 17.01
CA SER A 165 -45.25 -24.15 17.91
C SER A 165 -46.44 -24.70 18.70
N GLY A 166 -47.61 -24.06 18.61
CA GLY A 166 -48.86 -24.49 19.23
C GLY A 166 -49.59 -25.56 18.42
N PHE A 167 -50.52 -26.25 19.08
CA PHE A 167 -51.45 -27.17 18.41
C PHE A 167 -52.76 -26.44 18.14
N SER A 168 -53.26 -26.43 16.91
CA SER A 168 -54.51 -25.72 16.54
C SER A 168 -55.49 -26.64 15.80
N THR A 169 -56.78 -26.33 15.95
CA THR A 169 -57.89 -26.86 15.14
C THR A 169 -58.54 -25.70 14.36
N ASP A 170 -59.54 -25.99 13.51
CA ASP A 170 -60.24 -24.99 12.68
C ASP A 170 -60.90 -23.83 13.47
N SER A 171 -60.99 -23.93 14.80
CA SER A 171 -61.68 -22.93 15.64
C SER A 171 -60.96 -22.56 16.94
N VAL A 172 -59.87 -23.23 17.33
CA VAL A 172 -59.15 -22.98 18.60
C VAL A 172 -57.65 -23.30 18.48
N SER A 173 -56.79 -22.49 19.11
CA SER A 173 -55.35 -22.73 19.27
C SER A 173 -54.97 -23.00 20.74
N PHE A 174 -54.10 -23.97 20.98
CA PHE A 174 -53.60 -24.36 22.30
C PHE A 174 -52.09 -24.12 22.40
N HIS A 175 -51.68 -23.40 23.44
CA HIS A 175 -50.27 -23.12 23.76
C HIS A 175 -49.97 -23.53 25.21
N THR A 176 -48.85 -24.21 25.45
CA THR A 176 -48.41 -24.63 26.79
C THR A 176 -47.10 -23.93 27.15
N ALA A 177 -47.06 -23.23 28.29
CA ALA A 177 -45.87 -22.53 28.77
C ALA A 177 -45.63 -22.79 30.27
N TRP A 178 -44.37 -22.70 30.69
CA TRP A 178 -43.97 -22.76 32.09
C TRP A 178 -43.94 -21.36 32.70
N VAL A 179 -44.66 -21.14 33.80
CA VAL A 179 -44.72 -19.86 34.51
C VAL A 179 -44.33 -20.06 35.97
N LYS A 180 -43.52 -19.14 36.53
CA LYS A 180 -43.18 -19.17 37.95
C LYS A 180 -44.43 -18.98 38.80
N LYS A 181 -44.50 -19.68 39.93
CA LYS A 181 -45.67 -19.67 40.81
C LYS A 181 -46.02 -18.26 41.34
N GLU A 182 -45.01 -17.41 41.52
CA GLU A 182 -45.14 -16.02 41.98
C GLU A 182 -45.74 -15.07 40.92
N ASP A 183 -45.55 -15.37 39.64
CA ASP A 183 -46.03 -14.54 38.53
C ASP A 183 -47.40 -14.96 38.00
N LYS A 184 -47.98 -16.04 38.54
CA LYS A 184 -49.26 -16.61 38.05
C LYS A 184 -50.45 -15.63 38.07
N LYS A 185 -50.38 -14.55 38.86
CA LYS A 185 -51.47 -13.55 39.01
C LYS A 185 -51.16 -12.20 38.35
N LYS A 186 -49.97 -12.03 37.78
CA LYS A 186 -49.61 -10.84 37.00
C LYS A 186 -49.93 -11.09 35.53
#